data_AF-A0A0M8XT01-F1
#
_entry.id   AF-A0A0M8XT01-F1
#
_cell.length_a   1.000
_cell.length_b   1.000
_cell.length_c   1.000
_cell.angle_alpha   90.00
_cell.angle_beta   90.00
_cell.angle_gamma   90.00
#
_symmetry.space_group_name_H-M   'P 1'
#
loop_
_entity.id
_entity.type
_entity.pdbx_description
1 polymer ?
#
loop_
_entity_poly.entity_id
_entity_poly.type
_entity_poly.pdbx_seq_one_letter_code
_entity_poly.pdbx_strand_id
1 'polypeptide(L)'
;MTGVEKCEARVHARRIGDALARTPDPTPGQVRDALHGLGYPDERIDGPDEAGRSTTFTLDLRIMGGRLCLDGTVTGARTTVTPYGGASQVGCRDVRRTEAPAVTSSRA
;
A
#
# COMPACT_ATOMS: atom_id res chain seq x y z
N MET A 1 1.25 -15.42 1.90
CA MET A 1 0.21 -15.06 0.92
C MET A 1 0.06 -16.17 -0.10
N THR A 2 -1.18 -16.51 -0.48
CA THR A 2 -1.52 -17.48 -1.54
C THR A 2 -1.27 -16.88 -2.94
N GLY A 3 -1.39 -17.70 -3.99
CA GLY A 3 -1.31 -17.21 -5.37
C GLY A 3 -2.43 -16.21 -5.71
N VAL A 4 -3.65 -16.47 -5.22
CA VAL A 4 -4.81 -15.58 -5.38
C VAL A 4 -4.56 -14.23 -4.72
N GLU A 5 -4.10 -14.22 -3.45
CA GLU A 5 -3.77 -12.97 -2.74
C GLU A 5 -2.72 -12.12 -3.46
N LYS A 6 -1.74 -12.77 -4.10
CA LYS A 6 -0.73 -12.06 -4.92
C LYS A 6 -1.31 -11.50 -6.21
N CYS A 7 -2.31 -12.15 -6.81
CA CYS A 7 -3.01 -11.64 -7.99
C CYS A 7 -3.84 -10.40 -7.62
N GLU A 8 -4.66 -10.51 -6.58
CA GLU A 8 -5.47 -9.41 -6.05
C GLU A 8 -4.59 -8.21 -5.68
N ALA A 9 -3.45 -8.45 -5.00
CA ALA A 9 -2.49 -7.41 -4.68
C ALA A 9 -2.04 -6.59 -5.91
N ARG A 10 -1.76 -7.26 -7.04
CA ARG A 10 -1.34 -6.59 -8.28
C ARG A 10 -2.47 -5.75 -8.87
N VAL A 11 -3.70 -6.26 -8.83
CA VAL A 11 -4.89 -5.54 -9.30
C VAL A 11 -5.12 -4.28 -8.48
N HIS A 12 -5.10 -4.39 -7.15
CA HIS A 12 -5.26 -3.25 -6.24
C HIS A 12 -4.12 -2.24 -6.38
N ALA A 13 -2.86 -2.70 -6.43
CA ALA A 13 -1.69 -1.83 -6.61
C ALA A 13 -1.79 -1.01 -7.90
N ARG A 14 -2.23 -1.62 -9.01
CA ARG A 14 -2.44 -0.90 -10.29
C ARG A 14 -3.54 0.15 -10.16
N ARG A 15 -4.71 -0.21 -9.61
CA ARG A 15 -5.83 0.73 -9.43
C ARG A 15 -5.45 1.93 -8.58
N ILE A 16 -4.72 1.69 -7.49
CA ILE A 16 -4.23 2.73 -6.59
C ILE A 16 -3.21 3.63 -7.29
N GLY A 17 -2.25 3.04 -8.01
CA GLY A 17 -1.27 3.79 -8.79
C GLY A 17 -1.92 4.69 -9.84
N ASP A 18 -2.91 4.18 -10.59
CA ASP A 18 -3.62 4.93 -11.62
C ASP A 18 -4.41 6.11 -11.03
N ALA A 19 -5.03 5.93 -9.85
CA ALA A 19 -5.78 7.00 -9.18
C ALA A 19 -4.86 8.10 -8.63
N LEU A 20 -3.74 7.71 -8.02
CA LEU A 20 -2.80 8.63 -7.37
C LEU A 20 -1.80 9.28 -8.31
N ALA A 21 -1.63 8.75 -9.54
CA ALA A 21 -0.84 9.41 -10.59
C ALA A 21 -1.37 10.79 -10.97
N ARG A 22 -2.62 11.11 -10.61
CA ARG A 22 -3.26 12.41 -10.83
C ARG A 22 -3.01 13.42 -9.70
N THR A 23 -2.17 13.07 -8.73
CA THR A 23 -1.91 13.87 -7.52
C THR A 23 -0.42 14.26 -7.45
N PRO A 24 0.00 15.32 -8.16
CA PRO A 24 1.42 15.70 -8.29
C PRO A 24 2.04 16.30 -7.02
N ASP A 25 1.24 16.64 -6.01
CA ASP A 25 1.71 17.05 -4.68
C ASP A 25 0.82 16.41 -3.60
N PRO A 26 1.06 15.12 -3.28
CA PRO A 26 0.10 14.31 -2.54
C PRO A 26 0.05 14.68 -1.07
N THR A 27 -0.97 15.43 -0.66
CA THR A 27 -1.30 15.63 0.75
C THR A 27 -2.02 14.40 1.32
N PRO A 28 -1.99 14.16 2.65
CA PRO A 28 -2.75 13.09 3.27
C PRO A 28 -4.24 13.10 2.92
N GLY A 29 -4.85 14.28 2.86
CA GLY A 29 -6.26 14.45 2.49
C GLY A 29 -6.53 13.99 1.06
N GLN A 30 -5.71 14.43 0.09
CA GLN A 30 -5.87 14.02 -1.32
C GLN A 30 -5.66 12.52 -1.51
N VAL A 31 -4.69 11.93 -0.81
CA VAL A 31 -4.47 10.47 -0.87
C VAL A 31 -5.66 9.74 -0.26
N ARG A 32 -6.21 10.23 0.87
CA ARG A 32 -7.42 9.66 1.47
C ARG A 32 -8.59 9.73 0.49
N ASP A 33 -8.89 10.89 -0.06
CA ASP A 33 -10.01 11.09 -0.99
C ASP A 33 -9.90 10.16 -2.22
N ALA A 34 -8.70 9.99 -2.77
CA ALA A 34 -8.46 9.07 -3.87
C ALA A 34 -8.70 7.60 -3.49
N LEU A 35 -8.28 7.17 -2.30
CA LEU A 35 -8.53 5.82 -1.80
C LEU A 35 -10.03 5.58 -1.54
N HIS A 36 -10.74 6.56 -0.99
CA HIS A 36 -12.18 6.51 -0.82
C HIS A 36 -12.92 6.44 -2.16
N GLY A 37 -12.48 7.22 -3.15
CA GLY A 37 -13.02 7.17 -4.52
C GLY A 37 -12.85 5.82 -5.20
N LEU A 38 -11.90 4.99 -4.76
CA LEU A 38 -11.72 3.60 -5.21
C LEU A 38 -12.58 2.59 -4.43
N GLY A 39 -13.26 3.02 -3.38
CA GLY A 39 -14.13 2.20 -2.53
C GLY A 39 -13.44 1.58 -1.31
N TYR A 40 -12.27 2.07 -0.91
CA TYR A 40 -11.67 1.67 0.37
C TYR A 40 -12.28 2.55 1.48
N PRO A 41 -12.97 1.97 2.48
CA PRO A 41 -13.55 2.72 3.57
C PRO A 41 -12.50 3.02 4.65
N ASP A 42 -12.77 3.99 5.53
CA ASP A 42 -11.82 4.45 6.56
C ASP A 42 -11.33 3.32 7.46
N GLU A 43 -12.18 2.33 7.78
CA GLU A 43 -11.80 1.22 8.68
C GLU A 43 -10.73 0.30 8.07
N ARG A 44 -10.42 0.47 6.78
CA ARG A 44 -9.37 -0.26 6.08
C ARG A 44 -8.17 0.58 5.72
N ILE A 45 -8.24 1.89 5.95
CA ILE A 45 -7.17 2.82 5.62
C ILE A 45 -6.53 3.25 6.92
N ASP A 46 -5.33 2.73 7.18
CA ASP A 46 -4.50 3.27 8.26
C ASP A 46 -3.59 4.37 7.69
N GLY A 47 -3.69 5.58 8.26
CA GLY A 47 -3.15 6.80 7.64
C GLY A 47 -4.19 7.33 6.65
N PRO A 48 -3.84 8.07 5.58
CA PRO A 48 -2.50 8.45 5.16
C PRO A 48 -1.85 9.48 6.09
N ASP A 49 -0.52 9.45 6.16
CA ASP A 49 0.29 10.33 7.00
C ASP A 49 1.44 10.95 6.19
N GLU A 50 1.84 12.18 6.53
CA GLU A 50 3.01 12.82 5.92
C GLU A 50 4.31 12.19 6.40
N ALA A 51 5.19 11.87 5.46
CA ALA A 51 6.53 11.34 5.68
C ALA A 51 7.51 12.12 4.79
N GLY A 52 7.93 13.29 5.26
CA GLY A 52 8.80 14.20 4.52
C GLY A 52 8.10 14.73 3.26
N ARG A 53 8.64 14.40 2.08
CA ARG A 53 8.06 14.78 0.76
C ARG A 53 7.14 13.70 0.17
N SER A 54 6.68 12.78 1.01
CA SER A 54 5.85 11.68 0.61
C SER A 54 4.67 11.53 1.56
N THR A 55 3.60 10.94 1.07
CA THR A 55 2.46 10.53 1.89
C THR A 55 2.42 9.01 1.90
N THR A 56 2.35 8.43 3.09
CA THR A 56 2.32 6.97 3.29
C THR A 56 0.97 6.51 3.82
N PHE A 57 0.55 5.32 3.43
CA PHE A 57 -0.68 4.71 3.94
C PHE A 57 -0.52 3.19 4.02
N THR A 58 -1.39 2.56 4.80
CA THR A 58 -1.55 1.11 4.85
C THR A 58 -3.01 0.77 4.54
N LEU A 59 -3.23 -0.26 3.71
CA LEU A 59 -4.55 -0.82 3.44
C LEU A 59 -4.67 -2.22 4.03
N ASP A 60 -5.73 -2.43 4.80
CA ASP A 60 -6.17 -3.75 5.22
C ASP A 60 -7.16 -4.33 4.20
N LEU A 61 -6.69 -5.29 3.40
CA LEU A 61 -7.51 -6.00 2.41
C LEU A 61 -7.82 -7.44 2.85
N ARG A 62 -7.73 -7.73 4.14
CA ARG A 62 -8.08 -9.04 4.69
C ARG A 62 -9.59 -9.25 4.59
N ILE A 63 -9.99 -10.18 3.73
CA ILE A 63 -11.39 -10.62 3.58
C ILE A 63 -11.47 -12.09 3.97
N MET A 64 -12.46 -12.45 4.81
CA MET A 64 -12.82 -13.85 5.11
C MET A 64 -11.61 -14.74 5.46
N GLY A 65 -10.72 -14.27 6.34
CA GLY A 65 -9.52 -15.02 6.74
C GLY A 65 -8.32 -14.88 5.80
N GLY A 66 -8.42 -14.03 4.77
CA GLY A 66 -7.30 -13.58 3.97
C GLY A 66 -6.26 -12.81 4.79
N ARG A 67 -5.08 -12.63 4.21
CA ARG A 67 -3.90 -12.06 4.87
C ARG A 67 -3.33 -10.84 4.15
N LEU A 68 -4.01 -10.35 3.12
CA LEU A 68 -3.47 -9.29 2.26
C LEU A 68 -3.52 -7.93 2.97
N CYS A 69 -2.35 -7.38 3.25
CA CYS A 69 -2.15 -5.97 3.57
C CYS A 69 -1.35 -5.31 2.44
N LEU A 70 -1.55 -4.02 2.21
CA LEU A 70 -0.74 -3.21 1.30
C LEU A 70 -0.15 -2.03 2.03
N ASP A 71 1.11 -1.70 1.77
CA ASP A 71 1.67 -0.40 2.14
C ASP A 71 1.89 0.42 0.89
N GLY A 72 1.52 1.68 0.95
CA GLY A 72 1.70 2.64 -0.12
C GLY A 72 2.59 3.80 0.29
N THR A 73 3.39 4.25 -0.66
CA THR A 73 4.14 5.51 -0.58
C THR A 73 3.86 6.29 -1.85
N VAL A 74 3.36 7.51 -1.68
CA VAL A 74 3.01 8.43 -2.75
C VAL A 74 3.96 9.60 -2.70
N THR A 75 4.62 9.83 -3.81
CA THR A 75 5.38 11.06 -4.08
C THR A 75 4.75 11.73 -5.29
N GLY A 76 5.00 13.02 -5.49
CA GLY A 76 4.50 13.74 -6.67
C GLY A 76 4.91 13.14 -8.03
N ALA A 77 5.93 12.28 -8.06
CA ALA A 77 6.43 11.63 -9.27
C ALA A 77 6.01 10.15 -9.39
N ARG A 78 5.69 9.47 -8.28
CA ARG A 78 5.52 8.01 -8.25
C ARG A 78 4.71 7.55 -7.05
N THR A 79 3.86 6.57 -7.31
CA THR A 79 3.23 5.72 -6.29
C THR A 79 3.89 4.34 -6.27
N THR A 80 4.28 3.88 -5.09
CA THR A 80 4.76 2.51 -4.86
C THR A 80 3.78 1.83 -3.91
N VAL A 81 3.30 0.64 -4.27
CA VAL A 81 2.41 -0.18 -3.43
C VAL A 81 3.00 -1.57 -3.28
N THR A 82 3.25 -1.98 -2.04
CA THR A 82 3.92 -3.23 -1.71
C THR A 82 3.00 -4.13 -0.90
N PRO A 83 2.65 -5.32 -1.40
CA PRO A 83 1.84 -6.27 -0.65
C PRO A 83 2.65 -7.07 0.37
N TYR A 84 2.01 -7.40 1.49
CA TYR A 84 2.56 -8.30 2.50
C TYR A 84 1.44 -9.10 3.19
N GLY A 85 1.85 -10.15 3.90
CA GLY A 85 0.95 -11.00 4.66
C GLY A 85 0.84 -10.54 6.11
N GLY A 86 -0.35 -10.23 6.58
CA GLY A 86 -0.66 -9.99 8.00
C GLY A 86 -1.45 -11.14 8.62
N ALA A 87 -1.07 -11.57 9.82
CA ALA A 87 -1.90 -12.45 10.64
C ALA A 87 -3.15 -11.68 11.11
N SER A 88 -4.31 -12.33 11.22
CA SER A 88 -5.56 -11.66 11.61
C SER A 88 -5.51 -10.99 12.99
N GLN A 89 -4.64 -11.46 13.87
CA GLN A 89 -4.47 -10.97 15.25
C GLN A 89 -3.55 -9.74 15.34
N VAL A 90 -2.86 -9.37 14.26
CA VAL A 90 -1.89 -8.28 14.21
C VAL A 90 -2.38 -7.22 13.23
N GLY A 91 -2.38 -5.95 13.62
CA GLY A 91 -2.71 -4.85 12.71
C GLY A 91 -1.75 -4.83 11.53
N CYS A 92 -2.21 -4.46 10.33
CA CYS A 92 -1.33 -4.44 9.15
C CYS A 92 -0.07 -3.58 9.40
N ARG A 93 -0.22 -2.42 10.05
CA ARG A 93 0.89 -1.54 10.47
C ARG A 93 1.90 -2.19 11.42
N ASP A 94 1.48 -3.16 12.23
CA ASP A 94 2.30 -3.78 13.26
C ASP A 94 3.06 -5.02 12.74
N VAL A 95 2.83 -5.41 11.48
CA VAL A 95 3.52 -6.56 10.88
C VAL A 95 4.99 -6.20 10.66
N ARG A 96 5.87 -6.83 11.44
CA ARG A 96 7.31 -6.76 11.22
C ARG A 96 7.67 -7.50 9.93
N ARG A 97 8.22 -6.77 8.97
CA ARG A 97 8.69 -7.30 7.69
C ARG A 97 10.21 -7.36 7.70
N THR A 98 10.77 -8.49 7.30
CA THR A 98 12.20 -8.56 6.97
C THR A 98 12.38 -7.90 5.62
N GLU A 99 13.20 -6.86 5.53
CA GLU A 99 13.58 -6.30 4.23
C GLU A 99 14.25 -7.41 3.39
N ALA A 100 13.87 -7.52 2.12
CA ALA A 100 14.64 -8.35 1.20
C ALA A 100 16.06 -7.74 1.09
N PRO A 101 17.13 -8.56 1.06
CA PRO A 101 18.48 -8.03 0.91
C PRO A 101 18.54 -7.17 -0.35
N ALA A 102 19.12 -5.96 -0.24
CA ALA A 102 19.36 -5.10 -1.38
C ALA A 102 20.10 -5.92 -2.44
N VAL A 103 19.49 -6.09 -3.62
CA VAL A 103 20.18 -6.70 -4.77
C VAL A 103 21.32 -5.76 -5.13
N THR A 104 22.52 -6.04 -4.62
CA THR A 104 23.73 -5.42 -5.09
C THR A 104 23.97 -5.95 -6.50
N SER A 105 23.58 -5.17 -7.50
CA SER A 105 23.93 -5.43 -8.89
C SER A 105 25.44 -5.31 -9.05
N SER A 106 26.17 -6.41 -8.86
CA SER A 106 27.55 -6.53 -9.33
C SER A 106 27.48 -6.67 -10.85
N ARG A 107 27.85 -5.61 -11.57
CA ARG A 107 28.20 -5.71 -12.99
C ARG A 107 29.61 -6.30 -13.05
N ALA A 108 29.74 -7.43 -13.75
CA ALA A 108 30.99 -7.93 -14.30
C ALA A 108 30.98 -7.64 -15.82
#